data_AF-A0A1V6FE89-F1
#
_entry.id   AF-A0A1V6FE89-F1
#
_cell.length_a   1.000
_cell.length_b   1.000
_cell.length_c   1.000
_cell.angle_alpha   90.00
_cell.angle_beta   90.00
_cell.angle_gamma   90.00
#
_symmetry.space_group_name_H-M   'P 1'
#
loop_
_entity.id
_entity.type
_entity.pdbx_description
1 polymer ?
#
loop_
_entity_poly.entity_id
_entity_poly.type
_entity_poly.pdbx_seq_one_letter_code
_entity_poly.pdbx_strand_id
1 'polypeptide(L)'
;MIGYIGLSSVAKYLFYSAETVKRGDLIDNSFGTCYSDCNTEGYYNNEDIPYGVKKLALNTYESSFHTEQTLRKMLFRYAMKMLIFSIPFLISIFSIGGSDIVRLLFEISIPLIMLSQFFILIVYYTGVKSVNECFKIELINIGNKTIEIKDNARLLKPVLDYYNIKSWATTNLDSKIFKNHNEQISELWQKRKEKLKLV
;
A
#
# COMPACT_ATOMS: atom_id res chain seq x y z
N MET A 1 20.81 -12.75 13.91
CA MET A 1 20.32 -13.03 12.54
C MET A 1 19.15 -14.02 12.52
N ILE A 2 19.28 -15.21 13.11
CA ILE A 2 18.20 -16.22 13.17
C ILE A 2 16.93 -15.70 13.86
N GLY A 3 17.05 -15.02 15.00
CA GLY A 3 15.90 -14.42 15.70
C GLY A 3 15.16 -13.36 14.87
N TYR A 4 15.89 -12.52 14.12
CA TYR A 4 15.31 -11.55 13.19
C TYR A 4 14.54 -12.24 12.06
N ILE A 5 15.14 -13.29 11.47
CA ILE A 5 14.48 -14.09 10.43
C ILE A 5 13.19 -14.70 10.97
N GLY A 6 13.25 -15.37 12.13
CA GLY A 6 12.07 -15.98 12.76
C GLY A 6 10.94 -14.97 13.01
N LEU A 7 11.25 -13.83 13.65
CA LEU A 7 10.27 -12.78 13.92
C LEU A 7 9.69 -12.20 12.62
N SER A 8 10.53 -11.96 11.61
CA SER A 8 10.11 -11.44 10.31
C SER A 8 9.18 -12.40 9.57
N SER A 9 9.42 -13.71 9.65
CA SER A 9 8.59 -14.74 9.04
C SER A 9 7.23 -14.86 9.73
N VAL A 10 7.19 -14.85 11.07
CA VAL A 10 5.94 -14.85 11.84
C VAL A 10 5.12 -13.60 11.50
N ALA A 11 5.76 -12.43 11.50
CA ALA A 11 5.09 -11.19 11.12
C ALA A 11 4.49 -11.31 9.71
N LYS A 12 5.27 -11.72 8.71
CA LYS A 12 4.79 -11.92 7.33
C LYS A 12 3.59 -12.88 7.25
N TYR A 13 3.62 -13.98 8.00
CA TYR A 13 2.50 -14.93 8.04
C TYR A 13 1.23 -14.30 8.63
N LEU A 14 1.35 -13.59 9.75
CA LEU A 14 0.22 -12.89 10.36
C LEU A 14 -0.39 -11.85 9.41
N PHE A 15 0.46 -11.11 8.68
CA PHE A 15 0.00 -10.15 7.67
C PHE A 15 -0.67 -10.83 6.49
N TYR A 16 -0.15 -11.95 6.01
CA TYR A 16 -0.78 -12.75 4.97
C TYR A 16 -2.18 -13.22 5.38
N SER A 17 -2.34 -13.70 6.61
CA SER A 17 -3.64 -14.10 7.15
C SER A 17 -4.61 -12.92 7.24
N ALA A 18 -4.16 -11.78 7.79
CA ALA A 18 -5.00 -10.58 7.91
C ALA A 18 -5.42 -10.02 6.55
N GLU A 19 -4.52 -10.03 5.55
CA GLU A 19 -4.84 -9.58 4.19
C GLU A 19 -5.83 -10.51 3.50
N THR A 20 -5.78 -11.82 3.79
CA THR A 20 -6.75 -12.79 3.27
C THR A 20 -8.16 -12.51 3.78
N VAL A 21 -8.31 -12.22 5.07
CA VAL A 21 -9.60 -11.81 5.65
C VAL A 21 -10.09 -10.50 5.03
N LYS A 22 -9.22 -9.49 4.90
CA LYS A 22 -9.58 -8.20 4.28
C LYS A 22 -10.04 -8.31 2.82
N ARG A 23 -9.47 -9.25 2.05
CA ARG A 23 -9.94 -9.50 0.68
C ARG A 23 -11.32 -10.17 0.68
N GLY A 24 -11.59 -11.07 1.62
CA GLY A 24 -12.93 -11.63 1.82
C GLY A 24 -13.95 -10.52 2.09
N ASP A 25 -13.66 -9.67 3.08
CA ASP A 25 -14.52 -8.54 3.46
C ASP A 25 -14.73 -7.55 2.31
N LEU A 26 -13.71 -7.28 1.48
CA LEU A 26 -13.87 -6.49 0.26
C LEU A 26 -14.89 -7.13 -0.69
N ILE A 27 -14.82 -8.44 -0.92
CA ILE A 27 -15.75 -9.15 -1.81
C ILE A 27 -17.16 -9.12 -1.23
N ASP A 28 -17.30 -9.38 0.07
CA ASP A 28 -18.58 -9.37 0.77
C ASP A 28 -19.25 -8.00 0.72
N ASN A 29 -18.51 -6.93 1.04
CA ASN A 29 -19.01 -5.56 0.95
C ASN A 29 -19.39 -5.17 -0.49
N SER A 30 -18.64 -5.67 -1.48
CA SER A 30 -18.82 -5.28 -2.89
C SER A 30 -19.96 -6.01 -3.57
N PHE A 31 -20.24 -7.27 -3.20
CA PHE A 31 -21.22 -8.12 -3.87
C PHE A 31 -22.40 -8.54 -2.98
N GLY A 32 -22.41 -8.17 -1.70
CA GLY A 32 -23.45 -8.57 -0.76
C GLY A 32 -23.38 -10.06 -0.39
N THR A 33 -22.18 -10.63 -0.40
CA THR A 33 -21.92 -12.04 -0.03
C THR A 33 -21.50 -12.17 1.44
N CYS A 34 -21.27 -13.41 1.88
CA CYS A 34 -20.81 -13.72 3.23
C CYS A 34 -19.73 -14.82 3.19
N TYR A 35 -18.58 -14.52 2.60
CA TYR A 35 -17.39 -15.38 2.62
C TYR A 35 -16.58 -15.21 3.90
N SER A 36 -16.74 -14.09 4.59
CA SER A 36 -16.06 -13.74 5.83
C SER A 36 -17.05 -13.75 6.98
N ASP A 37 -16.73 -14.46 8.07
CA ASP A 37 -17.58 -14.52 9.26
C ASP A 37 -17.75 -13.14 9.95
N CYS A 38 -16.86 -12.19 9.63
CA CYS A 38 -16.80 -10.85 10.21
C CYS A 38 -16.80 -9.80 9.10
N ASN A 39 -17.97 -9.37 8.63
CA ASN A 39 -18.04 -8.19 7.76
C ASN A 39 -17.69 -6.94 8.57
N THR A 40 -16.75 -6.14 8.09
CA THR A 40 -16.33 -4.91 8.78
C THR A 40 -17.31 -3.78 8.45
N GLU A 41 -18.14 -3.39 9.40
CA GLU A 41 -19.03 -2.22 9.24
C GLU A 41 -18.22 -0.91 9.21
N GLY A 42 -18.57 0.00 8.30
CA GLY A 42 -17.99 1.34 8.22
C GLY A 42 -16.54 1.43 7.72
N TYR A 43 -15.94 0.34 7.21
CA TYR A 43 -14.58 0.39 6.66
C TYR A 43 -14.51 1.13 5.32
N TYR A 44 -15.56 1.02 4.49
CA TYR A 44 -15.65 1.67 3.19
C TYR A 44 -16.68 2.80 3.21
N ASN A 45 -16.36 3.93 2.60
CA ASN A 45 -17.25 5.08 2.53
C ASN A 45 -18.11 5.09 1.24
N ASN A 46 -18.50 3.91 0.75
CA ASN A 46 -19.22 3.74 -0.52
C ASN A 46 -20.50 2.90 -0.36
N GLU A 47 -21.17 3.04 0.78
CA GLU A 47 -22.43 2.33 1.08
C GLU A 47 -23.56 2.73 0.13
N ASP A 48 -23.50 3.95 -0.42
CA ASP A 48 -24.42 4.52 -1.41
C ASP A 48 -24.37 3.81 -2.78
N ILE A 49 -23.34 3.02 -3.04
CA ILE A 49 -23.14 2.35 -4.32
C ILE A 49 -23.80 0.97 -4.32
N PRO A 50 -24.60 0.62 -5.35
CA PRO A 50 -25.17 -0.71 -5.50
C PRO A 50 -24.09 -1.81 -5.59
N TYR A 51 -24.44 -3.02 -5.14
CA TYR A 51 -23.53 -4.17 -5.24
C TYR A 51 -23.12 -4.47 -6.69
N GLY A 52 -21.86 -4.84 -6.87
CA GLY A 52 -21.27 -5.20 -8.15
C GLY A 52 -19.84 -4.71 -8.35
N VAL A 53 -19.34 -4.86 -9.56
CA VAL A 53 -17.94 -4.54 -9.93
C VAL A 53 -17.62 -3.04 -9.74
N LYS A 54 -18.61 -2.14 -9.88
CA LYS A 54 -18.44 -0.71 -9.59
C LYS A 54 -18.04 -0.47 -8.14
N LYS A 55 -18.76 -1.12 -7.21
CA LYS A 55 -18.52 -1.01 -5.76
C LYS A 55 -17.16 -1.59 -5.40
N LEU A 56 -16.83 -2.76 -5.96
CA LEU A 56 -15.49 -3.36 -5.83
C LEU A 56 -14.38 -2.41 -6.23
N ALA A 57 -14.51 -1.80 -7.41
CA ALA A 57 -13.50 -0.88 -7.93
C ALA A 57 -13.39 0.39 -7.06
N LEU A 58 -14.51 0.95 -6.61
CA LEU A 58 -14.49 2.12 -5.72
C LEU A 58 -13.86 1.84 -4.36
N ASN A 59 -14.24 0.73 -3.72
CA ASN A 59 -13.68 0.29 -2.45
C ASN A 59 -12.16 0.00 -2.57
N THR A 60 -11.75 -0.59 -3.70
CA THR A 60 -10.33 -0.84 -3.97
C THR A 60 -9.59 0.48 -4.25
N TYR A 61 -10.21 1.42 -4.95
CA TYR A 61 -9.64 2.73 -5.22
C TYR A 61 -9.45 3.56 -3.95
N GLU A 62 -10.42 3.53 -3.03
CA GLU A 62 -10.28 4.11 -1.69
C GLU A 62 -9.08 3.50 -0.97
N SER A 63 -9.00 2.16 -0.97
CA SER A 63 -7.89 1.43 -0.34
C SER A 63 -6.52 1.76 -0.95
N SER A 64 -6.42 1.84 -2.28
CA SER A 64 -5.18 2.17 -2.98
C SER A 64 -4.82 3.65 -2.81
N PHE A 65 -5.80 4.54 -2.67
CA PHE A 65 -5.56 5.94 -2.36
C PHE A 65 -4.97 6.13 -0.95
N HIS A 66 -5.57 5.47 0.05
CA HIS A 66 -5.03 5.46 1.42
C HIS A 66 -3.61 4.88 1.47
N THR A 67 -3.37 3.82 0.69
CA THR A 67 -2.05 3.20 0.54
C THR A 67 -1.03 4.18 -0.06
N GLU A 68 -1.35 4.87 -1.16
CA GLU A 68 -0.47 5.86 -1.78
C GLU A 68 -0.08 6.98 -0.82
N GLN A 69 -1.07 7.57 -0.12
CA GLN A 69 -0.83 8.67 0.80
C GLN A 69 0.06 8.24 1.96
N THR A 70 -0.14 7.02 2.47
CA THR A 70 0.67 6.43 3.53
C THR A 70 2.09 6.16 3.06
N LEU A 71 2.26 5.54 1.87
CA LEU A 71 3.56 5.27 1.27
C LEU A 71 4.36 6.53 1.00
N ARG A 72 3.73 7.61 0.54
CA ARG A 72 4.38 8.91 0.35
C ARG A 72 5.01 9.43 1.64
N LYS A 73 4.29 9.33 2.75
CA LYS A 73 4.80 9.72 4.08
C LYS A 73 5.89 8.78 4.58
N MET A 74 5.74 7.47 4.33
CA MET A 74 6.77 6.48 4.64
C MET A 74 8.07 6.74 3.88
N LEU A 75 8.00 7.05 2.57
CA LEU A 75 9.17 7.38 1.76
C LEU A 75 9.96 8.55 2.34
N PHE A 76 9.28 9.65 2.67
CA PHE A 76 9.92 10.80 3.28
C PHE A 76 10.59 10.43 4.62
N ARG A 77 9.86 9.73 5.49
CA ARG A 77 10.41 9.29 6.79
C ARG A 77 11.59 8.34 6.64
N TYR A 78 11.54 7.44 5.66
CA TYR A 78 12.59 6.47 5.41
C TYR A 78 13.84 7.13 4.81
N ALA A 79 13.67 8.08 3.88
CA ALA A 79 14.77 8.89 3.35
C ALA A 79 15.49 9.67 4.46
N MET A 80 14.74 10.31 5.37
CA MET A 80 15.31 10.98 6.53
C MET A 80 16.06 10.02 7.46
N LYS A 81 15.52 8.82 7.70
CA LYS A 81 16.23 7.78 8.47
C LYS A 81 17.53 7.39 7.80
N MET A 82 17.52 7.08 6.50
CA MET A 82 18.74 6.72 5.77
C MET A 82 19.80 7.82 5.84
N LEU A 83 19.39 9.09 5.73
CA LEU A 83 20.30 10.23 5.85
C LEU A 83 20.95 10.32 7.24
N ILE A 84 20.18 10.08 8.31
CA ILE A 84 20.72 10.10 9.68
C ILE A 84 21.65 8.89 9.90
N PHE A 85 21.24 7.71 9.44
CA PHE A 85 22.00 6.49 9.60
C PHE A 85 23.27 6.46 8.76
N SER A 86 23.37 7.21 7.65
CA SER A 86 24.59 7.27 6.84
C SER A 86 25.75 8.01 7.51
N ILE A 87 25.47 8.94 8.44
CA ILE A 87 26.47 9.75 9.15
C ILE A 87 27.57 8.90 9.83
N PRO A 88 27.25 7.93 10.72
CA PRO A 88 28.27 7.10 11.36
C PRO A 88 29.07 6.24 10.36
N PHE A 89 28.44 5.78 9.27
CA PHE A 89 29.15 5.01 8.23
C PHE A 89 30.17 5.88 7.49
N LEU A 90 29.80 7.12 7.13
CA LEU A 90 30.72 8.07 6.51
C LEU A 90 31.89 8.36 7.45
N ILE A 91 31.62 8.62 8.73
CA ILE A 91 32.67 8.86 9.74
C ILE A 91 33.61 7.64 9.85
N SER A 92 33.06 6.42 9.85
CA SER A 92 33.86 5.20 9.91
C SER A 92 34.79 5.04 8.69
N ILE A 93 34.26 5.26 7.48
CA ILE A 93 35.01 5.16 6.22
C ILE A 93 36.16 6.17 6.17
N PHE A 94 35.93 7.40 6.65
CA PHE A 94 36.94 8.46 6.63
C PHE A 94 37.87 8.46 7.86
N SER A 95 37.70 7.53 8.80
CA SER A 95 38.57 7.41 9.97
C SER A 95 39.87 6.68 9.64
N ILE A 96 41.01 7.19 10.13
CA ILE A 96 42.34 6.63 9.91
C ILE A 96 42.44 5.29 10.67
N GLY A 97 42.48 4.17 9.94
CA GLY A 97 42.61 2.80 10.50
C GLY A 97 41.52 1.80 10.12
N GLY A 98 40.61 2.14 9.19
CA GLY A 98 39.46 1.30 8.79
C GLY A 98 39.77 0.07 7.91
N SER A 99 40.93 -0.57 8.02
CA SER A 99 41.41 -1.57 7.05
C SER A 99 41.11 -3.03 7.41
N ASP A 100 40.12 -3.33 8.25
CA ASP A 100 39.66 -4.71 8.43
C ASP A 100 38.50 -5.00 7.47
N ILE A 101 38.78 -5.82 6.45
CA ILE A 101 37.79 -6.27 5.45
C ILE A 101 36.51 -6.83 6.12
N VAL A 102 36.66 -7.50 7.26
CA VAL A 102 35.53 -8.03 8.04
C VAL A 102 34.68 -6.90 8.61
N ARG A 103 35.30 -5.85 9.18
CA ARG A 103 34.62 -4.67 9.69
C ARG A 103 33.88 -3.93 8.57
N LEU A 104 34.51 -3.75 7.42
CA LEU A 104 33.89 -3.13 6.24
C LEU A 104 32.65 -3.90 5.75
N LEU A 105 32.71 -5.23 5.74
CA LEU A 105 31.58 -6.08 5.35
C LEU A 105 30.38 -5.94 6.29
N PHE A 106 30.60 -5.87 7.61
CA PHE A 106 29.53 -5.59 8.57
C PHE A 106 29.01 -4.16 8.47
N GLU A 107 29.88 -3.19 8.23
CA GLU A 107 29.51 -1.77 8.08
C GLU A 107 28.67 -1.53 6.82
N ILE A 108 28.96 -2.17 5.68
CA ILE A 108 28.20 -1.93 4.45
C ILE A 108 26.87 -2.70 4.37
N SER A 109 26.75 -3.80 5.13
CA SER A 109 25.57 -4.67 5.12
C SER A 109 24.29 -3.93 5.53
N ILE A 110 24.35 -3.10 6.58
CA ILE A 110 23.18 -2.35 7.07
C ILE A 110 22.69 -1.31 6.04
N PRO A 111 23.56 -0.40 5.52
CA PRO A 111 23.18 0.52 4.45
C PRO A 111 22.62 -0.18 3.22
N LEU A 112 23.20 -1.31 2.80
CA LEU A 112 22.73 -2.04 1.63
C LEU A 112 21.32 -2.62 1.84
N ILE A 113 21.04 -3.19 3.01
CA ILE A 113 19.70 -3.67 3.38
C ILE A 113 18.72 -2.49 3.42
N MET A 114 19.11 -1.35 4.00
CA MET A 114 18.25 -0.17 4.07
C MET A 114 17.94 0.38 2.67
N LEU A 115 18.94 0.44 1.79
CA LEU A 115 18.79 0.90 0.41
C LEU A 115 17.88 -0.04 -0.40
N SER A 116 18.04 -1.36 -0.23
CA SER A 116 17.17 -2.36 -0.84
C SER A 116 15.71 -2.18 -0.41
N GLN A 117 15.45 -2.00 0.89
CA GLN A 117 14.11 -1.72 1.41
C GLN A 117 13.54 -0.39 0.87
N PHE A 118 14.38 0.64 0.75
CA PHE A 118 13.95 1.91 0.18
C PHE A 118 13.58 1.78 -1.30
N PHE A 119 14.33 1.01 -2.07
CA PHE A 119 14.00 0.72 -3.46
C PHE A 119 12.64 -0.01 -3.59
N ILE A 120 12.39 -1.03 -2.77
CA ILE A 120 11.09 -1.72 -2.71
C ILE A 120 9.97 -0.71 -2.40
N LEU A 121 10.19 0.19 -1.44
CA LEU A 121 9.21 1.22 -1.06
C LEU A 121 8.91 2.20 -2.21
N ILE A 122 9.93 2.57 -2.99
CA ILE A 122 9.76 3.41 -4.19
C ILE A 122 8.91 2.69 -5.23
N VAL A 123 9.26 1.44 -5.57
CA VAL A 123 8.51 0.64 -6.56
C VAL A 123 7.07 0.42 -6.11
N TYR A 124 6.85 0.17 -4.81
CA TYR A 124 5.52 0.03 -4.26
C TYR A 124 4.71 1.33 -4.40
N TYR A 125 5.30 2.47 -4.04
CA TYR A 125 4.64 3.77 -4.18
C TYR A 125 4.31 4.10 -5.64
N THR A 126 5.26 3.94 -6.56
CA THR A 126 5.03 4.26 -7.98
C THR A 126 4.00 3.32 -8.61
N GLY A 127 4.03 2.04 -8.26
CA GLY A 127 3.03 1.07 -8.70
C GLY A 127 1.63 1.42 -8.21
N VAL A 128 1.45 1.69 -6.91
CA VAL A 128 0.15 2.09 -6.36
C VAL A 128 -0.34 3.42 -6.93
N LYS A 129 0.56 4.40 -7.14
CA LYS A 129 0.22 5.66 -7.80
C LYS A 129 -0.29 5.43 -9.23
N SER A 130 0.35 4.55 -10.00
CA SER A 130 -0.11 4.17 -11.34
C SER A 130 -1.51 3.54 -11.31
N VAL A 131 -1.76 2.65 -10.34
CA VAL A 131 -3.08 2.05 -10.14
C VAL A 131 -4.14 3.11 -9.81
N ASN A 132 -3.84 4.07 -8.94
CA ASN A 132 -4.76 5.15 -8.61
C ASN A 132 -5.11 6.03 -9.81
N GLU A 133 -4.15 6.31 -10.69
CA GLU A 133 -4.43 7.05 -11.93
C GLU A 133 -5.25 6.21 -12.92
N CYS A 134 -5.03 4.89 -13.00
CA CYS A 134 -5.86 4.00 -13.80
C CYS A 134 -7.31 3.99 -13.29
N PHE A 135 -7.53 3.78 -11.99
CA PHE A 135 -8.87 3.87 -11.38
C PHE A 135 -9.55 5.20 -11.69
N LYS A 136 -8.83 6.32 -11.53
CA LYS A 136 -9.35 7.65 -11.83
C LYS A 136 -9.83 7.77 -13.28
N ILE A 137 -9.01 7.34 -14.23
CA ILE A 137 -9.33 7.42 -15.66
C ILE A 137 -10.57 6.57 -15.98
N GLU A 138 -10.57 5.31 -15.55
CA GLU A 138 -11.66 4.39 -15.87
C GLU A 138 -12.98 4.82 -15.21
N LEU A 139 -12.97 5.23 -13.95
CA LEU A 139 -14.18 5.68 -13.25
C LEU A 139 -14.73 6.99 -13.82
N ILE A 140 -13.86 7.94 -14.25
CA ILE A 140 -14.30 9.16 -14.95
C ILE A 140 -14.93 8.83 -16.32
N ASN A 141 -14.31 7.91 -17.06
CA ASN A 141 -14.80 7.52 -18.40
C ASN A 141 -16.16 6.81 -18.33
N ILE A 142 -16.37 6.00 -17.30
CA ILE A 142 -17.65 5.30 -17.06
C ILE A 142 -18.71 6.29 -16.53
N GLY A 143 -18.36 7.09 -15.51
CA GLY A 143 -19.27 8.04 -14.86
C GLY A 143 -20.56 7.38 -14.33
N ASN A 144 -21.70 7.97 -14.68
CA ASN A 144 -23.04 7.51 -14.28
C ASN A 144 -23.69 6.50 -15.23
N LYS A 145 -22.95 6.03 -16.25
CA LYS A 145 -23.51 5.07 -17.20
C LYS A 145 -23.73 3.71 -16.55
N THR A 146 -24.72 2.97 -17.05
CA THR A 146 -24.90 1.56 -16.73
C THR A 146 -23.66 0.79 -17.16
N ILE A 147 -23.16 -0.08 -16.28
CA ILE A 147 -21.95 -0.87 -16.55
C ILE A 147 -22.23 -1.94 -17.60
N GLU A 148 -21.41 -1.96 -18.65
CA GLU A 148 -21.36 -3.06 -19.61
C GLU A 148 -20.24 -4.06 -19.25
N ILE A 149 -20.25 -5.25 -19.86
CA ILE A 149 -19.23 -6.29 -19.65
C ILE A 149 -17.81 -5.75 -19.92
N LYS A 150 -17.64 -4.89 -20.94
CA LYS A 150 -16.33 -4.28 -21.25
C LYS A 150 -15.82 -3.38 -20.12
N ASP A 151 -16.73 -2.75 -19.37
CA ASP A 151 -16.39 -1.87 -18.26
C ASP A 151 -15.99 -2.70 -17.02
N ASN A 152 -16.54 -3.91 -16.85
CA ASN A 152 -16.05 -4.84 -15.83
C ASN A 152 -14.57 -5.16 -16.01
N ALA A 153 -14.13 -5.42 -17.25
CA ALA A 153 -12.72 -5.69 -17.52
C ALA A 153 -11.82 -4.48 -17.19
N ARG A 154 -12.28 -3.27 -17.54
CA ARG A 154 -11.59 -2.01 -17.24
C ARG A 154 -11.47 -1.75 -15.75
N LEU A 155 -12.51 -2.08 -14.97
CA LEU A 155 -12.54 -1.89 -13.52
C LEU A 155 -11.77 -2.97 -12.76
N LEU A 156 -11.80 -4.22 -13.24
CA LEU A 156 -11.10 -5.34 -12.59
C LEU A 156 -9.58 -5.27 -12.78
N LYS A 157 -9.11 -4.76 -13.92
CA LYS A 157 -7.67 -4.62 -14.18
C LYS A 157 -6.93 -3.86 -13.04
N PRO A 158 -7.29 -2.61 -12.69
CA PRO A 158 -6.62 -1.89 -11.60
C PRO A 158 -6.83 -2.53 -10.22
N VAL A 159 -7.94 -3.27 -10.01
CA VAL A 159 -8.14 -4.06 -8.78
C VAL A 159 -7.06 -5.15 -8.66
N LEU A 160 -6.85 -5.92 -9.73
CA LEU A 160 -5.84 -6.97 -9.75
C LEU A 160 -4.43 -6.39 -9.65
N ASP A 161 -4.15 -5.30 -10.37
CA ASP A 161 -2.86 -4.63 -10.33
C ASP A 161 -2.53 -4.11 -8.92
N TYR A 162 -3.51 -3.57 -8.19
CA TYR A 162 -3.34 -3.15 -6.80
C TYR A 162 -2.92 -4.31 -5.89
N TYR A 163 -3.65 -5.41 -5.93
CA TYR A 163 -3.37 -6.55 -5.07
C TYR A 163 -2.09 -7.29 -5.47
N ASN A 164 -1.72 -7.26 -6.75
CA ASN A 164 -0.45 -7.78 -7.24
C ASN A 164 0.72 -6.98 -6.66
N ILE A 165 0.75 -5.64 -6.82
CA ILE A 165 1.86 -4.83 -6.30
C ILE A 165 1.94 -4.87 -4.77
N LYS A 166 0.79 -4.89 -4.09
CA LYS A 166 0.71 -5.00 -2.63
C LYS A 166 1.28 -6.34 -2.14
N SER A 167 0.97 -7.44 -2.84
CA SER A 167 1.49 -8.76 -2.51
C SER A 167 2.98 -8.88 -2.81
N TRP A 168 3.45 -8.35 -3.95
CA TRP A 168 4.87 -8.36 -4.33
C TRP A 168 5.74 -7.57 -3.34
N ALA A 169 5.29 -6.37 -2.94
CA ALA A 169 6.09 -5.50 -2.09
C ALA A 169 6.36 -6.13 -0.72
N THR A 170 5.47 -7.01 -0.23
CA THR A 170 5.53 -7.62 1.12
C THR A 170 5.85 -6.64 2.25
N THR A 171 5.55 -5.35 2.02
CA THR A 171 5.92 -4.22 2.86
C THR A 171 4.69 -3.72 3.57
N ASN A 172 4.71 -3.76 4.89
CA ASN A 172 3.59 -3.28 5.69
C ASN A 172 3.55 -1.76 5.72
N LEU A 173 2.35 -1.21 5.62
CA LEU A 173 2.13 0.20 5.88
C LEU A 173 2.39 0.51 7.35
N ASP A 174 3.03 1.64 7.62
CA ASP A 174 3.27 2.11 8.98
C ASP A 174 1.92 2.48 9.62
N SER A 175 1.48 1.63 10.57
CA SER A 175 0.18 1.76 11.22
C SER A 175 0.04 3.06 12.00
N LYS A 176 1.14 3.64 12.50
CA LYS A 176 1.12 4.93 13.20
C LYS A 176 0.92 6.06 12.20
N ILE A 177 1.61 6.02 11.07
CA ILE A 177 1.40 6.99 9.99
C ILE A 177 -0.04 6.90 9.48
N PHE A 178 -0.55 5.69 9.25
CA PHE A 178 -1.92 5.46 8.82
C PHE A 178 -2.92 6.06 9.81
N LYS A 179 -2.87 5.66 11.09
CA LYS A 179 -3.81 6.14 12.12
C LYS A 179 -3.76 7.66 12.29
N ASN A 180 -2.56 8.25 12.33
CA ASN A 180 -2.39 9.69 12.56
C ASN A 180 -2.91 10.57 11.43
N HIS A 181 -3.10 10.02 10.23
CA HIS A 181 -3.53 10.78 9.06
C HIS A 181 -4.81 10.24 8.44
N ASN A 182 -5.46 9.25 9.05
CA ASN A 182 -6.59 8.56 8.45
C ASN A 182 -7.74 9.53 8.17
N GLU A 183 -8.14 10.32 9.17
CA GLU A 183 -9.19 11.33 9.05
C GLU A 183 -8.92 12.32 7.91
N GLN A 184 -7.73 12.93 7.90
CA GLN A 184 -7.31 13.83 6.82
C GLN A 184 -7.33 13.16 5.44
N ILE A 185 -6.87 11.91 5.34
CA ILE A 185 -6.84 11.19 4.06
C ILE A 185 -8.26 10.81 3.62
N SER A 186 -9.14 10.41 4.54
CA SER A 186 -10.55 10.13 4.27
C SER A 186 -11.28 11.37 3.76
N GLU A 187 -11.03 12.57 4.33
CA GLU A 187 -11.57 13.81 3.79
C GLU A 187 -11.07 14.11 2.36
N LEU A 188 -9.78 13.88 2.09
CA LEU A 188 -9.21 14.04 0.76
C LEU A 188 -9.81 13.03 -0.23
N TRP A 189 -10.11 11.82 0.23
CA TRP A 189 -10.81 10.81 -0.54
C TRP A 189 -12.22 11.26 -0.91
N GLN A 190 -12.99 11.79 0.03
CA GLN A 190 -14.35 12.30 -0.26
C GLN A 190 -14.33 13.39 -1.34
N LYS A 191 -13.43 14.38 -1.20
CA LYS A 191 -13.23 15.44 -2.22
C LYS A 191 -12.79 14.88 -3.58
N ARG A 192 -12.12 13.72 -3.60
CA ARG A 192 -11.70 13.04 -4.83
C ARG A 192 -12.86 12.25 -5.44
N LYS A 193 -13.68 11.59 -4.62
CA LYS A 193 -14.90 10.86 -5.01
C LYS A 193 -15.91 11.79 -5.67
N GLU A 194 -16.14 12.98 -5.10
CA GLU A 194 -17.04 14.01 -5.67
C GLU A 194 -16.69 14.37 -7.12
N LYS A 195 -15.40 14.39 -7.47
CA LYS A 195 -14.94 14.72 -8.83
C LYS A 195 -15.22 13.62 -9.86
N LEU A 196 -15.52 12.40 -9.42
CA LEU A 196 -15.76 11.27 -10.30
C LEU A 196 -17.17 11.32 -10.93
N LYS A 197 -18.06 12.21 -10.47
CA LYS A 197 -19.45 12.33 -10.95
C LYS A 197 -20.15 10.97 -11.03
N LEU A 198 -20.04 10.19 -9.96
CA LEU A 198 -20.58 8.83 -9.84
C LEU A 198 -21.99 8.78 -9.23
N VAL A 199 -22.54 9.96 -8.92
CA VAL A 199 -23.92 10.26 -8.53
C VAL A 199 -24.36 11.46 -9.35
#